data_AF-A0A553PIH3-F1
#
_entry.id   AF-A0A553PIH3-F1
#
_cell.length_a   1.000
_cell.length_b   1.000
_cell.length_c   1.000
_cell.angle_alpha   90.00
_cell.angle_beta   90.00
_cell.angle_gamma   90.00
#
_symmetry.space_group_name_H-M   'P 1'
#
loop_
_entity.id
_entity.type
_entity.pdbx_description
1 polymer ?
#
loop_
_entity_poly.entity_id
_entity_poly.type
_entity_poly.pdbx_seq_one_letter_code
_entity_poly.pdbx_strand_id
1 'polypeptide(L)'
;MSTCQWDTTWDVDFDQITCVATHCYDIIPNNELSHNLRAEIQGTMNYSSPLRLPFGESFEYRCLEGLKFAEDPSGSNDSFQVLCTKDNGYQFPSSFPKCVANTTCILPSNIHSTQKHTDTPLETEFTNGEMFNFSCSNPAKYLVNIENPDDISISISSVCQWSTKWYPLPNQYRCRRFACDPPNDPPSDSGLELIDDGNPILFGEMAIFRCKEPWVLSNNPDVNGVEVLCDAETEDYAPITWDDYRCVLTQFCTQPPPEPPIGGYFEKEVPNK
;
A
#
# COMPACT_ATOMS: atom_id res chain seq x y z
N MET A 1 -21.43 59.90 23.42
CA MET A 1 -22.67 60.21 24.16
C MET A 1 -23.17 61.49 23.51
N SER A 2 -24.25 61.41 22.74
CA SER A 2 -24.72 62.57 21.98
C SER A 2 -25.59 63.45 22.87
N THR A 3 -25.39 64.77 22.81
CA THR A 3 -26.12 65.73 23.64
C THR A 3 -27.03 66.57 22.76
N CYS A 4 -28.33 66.62 23.09
CA CYS A 4 -29.28 67.50 22.40
C CYS A 4 -29.02 68.95 22.81
N GLN A 5 -28.71 69.79 21.83
CA GLN A 5 -28.42 71.21 22.03
C GLN A 5 -29.74 72.01 22.10
N TRP A 6 -29.65 73.22 22.67
CA TRP A 6 -30.81 74.11 22.89
C TRP A 6 -31.47 74.59 21.59
N ASP A 7 -30.76 74.55 20.48
CA ASP A 7 -31.23 74.92 19.14
C ASP A 7 -31.82 73.72 18.37
N THR A 8 -32.09 72.61 19.06
CA THR A 8 -32.63 71.35 18.51
C THR A 8 -31.69 70.58 17.59
N THR A 9 -30.40 70.93 17.56
CA THR A 9 -29.35 70.13 16.89
C THR A 9 -28.70 69.13 17.86
N TRP A 10 -28.07 68.08 17.33
CA TRP A 10 -27.26 67.15 18.13
C TRP A 10 -25.78 67.50 17.99
N ASP A 11 -24.99 67.37 19.05
CA ASP A 11 -23.54 67.63 18.99
C ASP A 11 -22.75 66.60 18.16
N VAL A 12 -23.42 65.53 17.71
CA VAL A 12 -22.86 64.55 16.78
C VAL A 12 -23.67 64.60 15.49
N ASP A 13 -22.96 64.83 14.40
CA ASP A 13 -23.49 64.64 13.06
C ASP A 13 -23.63 63.14 12.80
N PHE A 14 -24.87 62.65 12.79
CA PHE A 14 -25.15 61.23 12.57
C PHE A 14 -24.69 60.74 11.20
N ASP A 15 -24.55 61.64 10.21
CA ASP A 15 -24.02 61.31 8.88
C ASP A 15 -22.50 61.04 8.91
N GLN A 16 -21.81 61.40 10.00
CA GLN A 16 -20.40 61.11 10.24
C GLN A 16 -20.18 59.85 11.10
N ILE A 17 -21.25 59.22 11.61
CA ILE A 17 -21.16 58.00 12.41
C ILE A 17 -21.27 56.80 11.47
N THR A 18 -20.17 56.09 11.27
CA THR A 18 -20.18 54.79 10.61
C THR A 18 -20.35 53.68 11.63
N CYS A 19 -21.40 52.88 11.51
CA CYS A 19 -21.52 51.63 12.26
C CYS A 19 -20.49 50.63 11.75
N VAL A 20 -19.49 50.32 12.58
CA VAL A 20 -18.49 49.29 12.27
C VAL A 20 -18.91 48.00 12.97
N ALA A 21 -19.18 46.96 12.19
CA ALA A 21 -19.34 45.62 12.75
C ALA A 21 -18.04 45.24 13.47
N THR A 22 -18.14 44.61 14.62
CA THR A 22 -16.98 44.15 15.42
C THR A 22 -17.00 42.65 15.70
N HIS A 23 -18.13 42.00 15.39
CA HIS A 23 -18.41 40.61 15.67
C HIS A 23 -19.19 40.01 14.51
N CYS A 24 -19.05 38.69 14.32
CA CYS A 24 -20.05 37.94 13.58
C CYS A 24 -21.32 37.88 14.43
N TYR A 25 -22.45 38.14 13.78
CA TYR A 25 -23.76 38.22 14.41
C TYR A 25 -24.72 37.36 13.61
N ASP A 26 -24.96 36.12 14.07
CA ASP A 26 -26.07 35.32 13.57
C ASP A 26 -26.35 34.09 14.45
N ILE A 27 -27.51 33.47 14.21
CA ILE A 27 -27.85 32.14 14.72
C ILE A 27 -26.85 31.16 14.11
N ILE A 28 -25.97 30.57 14.92
CA ILE A 28 -25.24 29.36 14.51
C ILE A 28 -26.30 28.42 13.95
N PRO A 29 -26.21 27.98 12.68
CA PRO A 29 -27.25 27.14 12.10
C PRO A 29 -27.47 25.91 12.98
N ASN A 30 -28.51 25.95 13.83
CA ASN A 30 -28.93 24.81 14.63
C ASN A 30 -29.45 23.67 13.75
N ASN A 31 -29.60 23.93 12.44
CA ASN A 31 -30.30 23.08 11.49
C ASN A 31 -29.44 21.99 10.86
N GLU A 32 -28.17 21.88 11.21
CA GLU A 32 -27.31 20.77 10.76
C GLU A 32 -27.43 19.53 11.67
N LEU A 33 -28.55 19.39 12.40
CA LEU A 33 -28.92 18.15 13.13
C LEU A 33 -28.78 16.90 12.25
N SER A 34 -28.96 17.04 10.93
CA SER A 34 -28.82 15.94 9.98
C SER A 34 -27.41 15.35 9.89
N HIS A 35 -26.38 16.07 10.35
CA HIS A 35 -24.98 15.64 10.30
C HIS A 35 -24.41 15.24 11.67
N ASN A 36 -25.23 15.20 12.73
CA ASN A 36 -24.83 14.90 14.10
C ASN A 36 -23.63 15.74 14.59
N LEU A 37 -23.63 17.02 14.22
CA LEU A 37 -22.65 18.02 14.66
C LEU A 37 -23.22 18.88 15.79
N ARG A 38 -22.35 19.33 16.68
CA ARG A 38 -22.64 20.37 17.68
C ARG A 38 -21.57 21.45 17.65
N ALA A 39 -21.97 22.71 17.79
CA ALA A 39 -21.01 23.81 17.92
C ALA A 39 -20.55 23.95 19.39
N GLU A 40 -19.26 24.09 19.61
CA GLU A 40 -18.59 24.32 20.88
C GLU A 40 -17.71 25.58 20.78
N ILE A 41 -17.66 26.35 21.87
CA ILE A 41 -16.79 27.52 21.98
C ILE A 41 -16.00 27.38 23.27
N GLN A 42 -14.67 27.31 23.16
CA GLN A 42 -13.76 27.27 24.31
C GLN A 42 -14.17 26.20 25.36
N GLY A 43 -14.68 25.05 24.91
CA GLY A 43 -15.08 23.94 25.78
C GLY A 43 -16.40 24.13 26.56
N THR A 44 -17.18 25.18 26.30
CA THR A 44 -18.48 25.39 26.96
C THR A 44 -19.61 24.80 26.11
N MET A 45 -20.32 23.80 26.65
CA MET A 45 -21.27 22.96 25.89
C MET A 45 -22.68 23.54 25.66
N ASN A 46 -23.01 24.77 26.08
CA ASN A 46 -24.37 25.29 25.94
C ASN A 46 -24.38 26.82 25.80
N TYR A 47 -24.53 27.32 24.59
CA TYR A 47 -24.78 28.74 24.36
C TYR A 47 -26.25 28.99 24.04
N SER A 48 -26.84 29.94 24.77
CA SER A 48 -28.12 30.53 24.38
C SER A 48 -27.86 31.54 23.27
N SER A 49 -28.52 31.35 22.14
CA SER A 49 -28.52 32.29 21.02
C SER A 49 -29.02 33.67 21.47
N PRO A 50 -28.44 34.80 20.97
CA PRO A 50 -27.45 34.88 19.89
C PRO A 50 -25.99 34.88 20.37
N LEU A 51 -25.13 34.16 19.65
CA LEU A 51 -23.69 34.19 19.84
C LEU A 51 -23.08 35.44 19.21
N ARG A 52 -22.15 36.08 19.93
CA ARG A 52 -21.32 37.17 19.39
C ARG A 52 -19.85 36.74 19.44
N LEU A 53 -19.25 36.52 18.28
CA LEU A 53 -17.85 36.12 18.17
C LEU A 53 -17.04 37.27 17.56
N PRO A 54 -15.98 37.78 18.23
CA PRO A 54 -15.15 38.86 17.69
C PRO A 54 -14.52 38.46 16.35
N PHE A 55 -14.27 39.43 15.48
CA PHE A 55 -13.52 39.16 14.24
C PHE A 55 -12.12 38.61 14.54
N GLY A 56 -11.74 37.56 13.83
CA GLY A 56 -10.48 36.84 14.01
C GLY A 56 -10.56 35.67 14.98
N GLU A 57 -11.64 35.56 15.76
CA GLU A 57 -11.87 34.41 16.64
C GLU A 57 -12.58 33.28 15.89
N SER A 58 -12.43 32.06 16.39
CA SER A 58 -13.06 30.86 15.83
C SER A 58 -13.87 30.10 16.87
N PHE A 59 -14.86 29.37 16.40
CA PHE A 59 -15.52 28.33 17.18
C PHE A 59 -15.33 26.97 16.52
N GLU A 60 -15.64 25.89 17.23
CA GLU A 60 -15.43 24.52 16.78
C GLU A 60 -16.76 23.82 16.57
N TYR A 61 -16.94 23.11 15.46
CA TYR A 61 -17.96 22.08 15.35
C TYR A 61 -17.34 20.75 15.74
N ARG A 62 -18.00 20.01 16.61
CA ARG A 62 -17.60 18.67 17.05
C ARG A 62 -18.72 17.68 16.75
N CYS A 63 -18.36 16.45 16.43
CA CYS A 63 -19.32 15.35 16.38
C CYS A 63 -19.96 15.12 17.76
N LEU A 64 -21.19 14.62 17.77
CA LEU A 64 -21.77 14.10 19.01
C LEU A 64 -20.91 12.97 19.59
N GLU A 65 -21.05 12.74 20.90
CA GLU A 65 -20.26 11.74 21.62
C GLU A 65 -20.38 10.35 20.97
N GLY A 66 -19.24 9.72 20.71
CA GLY A 66 -19.17 8.40 20.07
C GLY A 66 -19.27 8.40 18.54
N LEU A 67 -19.34 9.57 17.89
CA LEU A 67 -19.33 9.71 16.43
C LEU A 67 -18.01 10.33 15.94
N LYS A 68 -17.66 10.08 14.67
CA LYS A 68 -16.48 10.65 14.00
C LYS A 68 -16.81 11.07 12.57
N PHE A 69 -15.95 11.89 11.94
CA PHE A 69 -16.13 12.28 10.55
C PHE A 69 -16.01 11.08 9.61
N ALA A 70 -17.02 10.90 8.75
CA ALA A 70 -17.06 9.84 7.75
C ALA A 70 -15.87 9.92 6.77
N GLU A 71 -15.35 11.13 6.56
CA GLU A 71 -14.29 11.45 5.63
C GLU A 71 -12.87 11.35 6.23
N ASP A 72 -12.73 11.20 7.56
CA ASP A 72 -11.42 11.14 8.23
C ASP A 72 -10.95 9.69 8.44
N PRO A 73 -10.01 9.15 7.66
CA PRO A 73 -9.65 7.73 7.70
C PRO A 73 -9.06 7.29 9.04
N SER A 74 -8.38 8.19 9.75
CA SER A 74 -7.74 7.90 11.04
C SER A 74 -8.70 7.94 12.22
N GLY A 75 -9.90 8.53 12.05
CA GLY A 75 -10.83 8.79 13.16
C GLY A 75 -10.27 9.70 14.26
N SER A 76 -9.13 10.34 14.00
CA SER A 76 -8.46 11.21 14.96
C SER A 76 -9.22 12.53 15.11
N ASN A 77 -9.87 12.98 14.05
CA ASN A 77 -10.61 14.22 14.01
C ASN A 77 -12.10 13.94 14.20
N ASP A 78 -12.65 14.56 15.23
CA ASP A 78 -14.08 14.66 15.48
C ASP A 78 -14.55 16.11 15.46
N SER A 79 -13.67 17.04 15.06
CA SER A 79 -13.97 18.46 15.09
C SER A 79 -13.28 19.28 14.00
N PHE A 80 -13.88 20.43 13.63
CA PHE A 80 -13.31 21.41 12.72
C PHE A 80 -13.66 22.83 13.17
N GLN A 81 -12.81 23.80 12.81
CA GLN A 81 -12.98 25.20 13.22
C GLN A 81 -13.66 26.04 12.14
N VAL A 82 -14.45 27.02 12.59
CA VAL A 82 -15.12 28.04 11.76
C VAL A 82 -14.65 29.41 12.23
N LEU A 83 -14.02 30.15 11.31
CA LEU A 83 -13.45 31.46 11.59
C LEU A 83 -14.48 32.56 11.39
N CYS A 84 -14.55 33.50 12.32
CA CYS A 84 -15.32 34.73 12.16
C CYS A 84 -14.49 35.81 11.46
N THR A 85 -14.95 36.28 10.30
CA THR A 85 -14.23 37.26 9.47
C THR A 85 -15.02 38.55 9.25
N LYS A 86 -14.27 39.63 9.02
CA LYS A 86 -14.83 40.97 8.84
C LYS A 86 -15.63 41.12 7.54
N ASP A 87 -15.26 40.39 6.50
CA ASP A 87 -15.76 40.65 5.14
C ASP A 87 -16.99 39.81 4.77
N ASN A 88 -17.12 38.59 5.32
CA ASN A 88 -18.17 37.63 4.93
C ASN A 88 -18.82 36.90 6.13
N GLY A 89 -18.62 37.36 7.36
CA GLY A 89 -19.11 36.66 8.55
C GLY A 89 -18.34 35.35 8.78
N TYR A 90 -19.06 34.26 9.03
CA TYR A 90 -18.46 32.95 9.33
C TYR A 90 -17.94 32.24 8.07
N GLN A 91 -16.68 31.80 8.10
CA GLN A 91 -16.07 30.98 7.06
C GLN A 91 -16.33 29.49 7.30
N PHE A 92 -17.42 28.99 6.73
CA PHE A 92 -17.74 27.56 6.75
C PHE A 92 -16.94 26.80 5.67
N PRO A 93 -16.71 25.48 5.87
CA PRO A 93 -16.21 24.64 4.80
C PRO A 93 -17.19 24.61 3.63
N SER A 94 -16.69 24.29 2.42
CA SER A 94 -17.53 24.15 1.22
C SER A 94 -18.60 23.06 1.36
N SER A 95 -18.38 22.09 2.24
CA SER A 95 -19.32 21.05 2.61
C SER A 95 -19.09 20.67 4.08
N PHE A 96 -20.16 20.50 4.85
CA PHE A 96 -20.07 20.01 6.22
C PHE A 96 -19.71 18.52 6.24
N PRO A 97 -18.76 18.09 7.09
CA PRO A 97 -18.45 16.67 7.26
C PRO A 97 -19.63 15.96 7.94
N LYS A 98 -19.79 14.68 7.66
CA LYS A 98 -20.87 13.88 8.26
C LYS A 98 -20.35 13.11 9.46
N CYS A 99 -20.96 13.27 10.63
CA CYS A 99 -20.62 12.44 11.78
C CYS A 99 -21.41 11.13 11.75
N VAL A 100 -20.68 10.02 11.76
CA VAL A 100 -21.22 8.65 11.71
C VAL A 100 -20.78 7.88 12.96
N ALA A 101 -21.61 6.93 13.39
CA ALA A 101 -21.28 6.06 14.52
C ALA A 101 -20.19 5.06 14.13
N ASN A 102 -19.63 4.36 15.12
CA ASN A 102 -18.80 3.18 14.85
C ASN A 102 -19.57 2.22 13.95
N THR A 103 -19.00 1.94 12.79
CA THR A 103 -19.53 0.97 11.85
C THR A 103 -18.49 -0.11 11.59
N THR A 104 -18.97 -1.31 11.25
CA THR A 104 -18.09 -2.40 10.82
C THR A 104 -17.94 -2.41 9.29
N CYS A 105 -16.74 -2.68 8.81
CA CYS A 105 -16.50 -2.98 7.41
C CYS A 105 -16.63 -4.49 7.19
N ILE A 106 -17.30 -4.85 6.10
CA ILE A 106 -17.33 -6.23 5.62
C ILE A 106 -16.26 -6.37 4.54
N LEU A 107 -15.49 -7.45 4.58
CA LEU A 107 -14.54 -7.75 3.50
C LEU A 107 -15.31 -7.92 2.18
N PRO A 108 -14.88 -7.26 1.08
CA PRO A 108 -15.51 -7.47 -0.21
C PRO A 108 -15.48 -8.95 -0.58
N SER A 109 -16.64 -9.52 -0.93
CA SER A 109 -16.73 -10.93 -1.36
C SER A 109 -15.93 -11.23 -2.63
N ASN A 110 -15.48 -10.18 -3.33
CA ASN A 110 -14.73 -10.23 -4.58
C ASN A 110 -13.21 -10.04 -4.38
N ILE A 111 -12.69 -10.14 -3.16
CA ILE A 111 -11.25 -10.32 -2.98
C ILE A 111 -10.89 -11.61 -3.70
N HIS A 112 -10.27 -11.48 -4.88
CA HIS A 112 -10.00 -12.62 -5.76
C HIS A 112 -9.26 -13.72 -4.97
N SER A 113 -9.63 -14.98 -5.19
CA SER A 113 -9.04 -16.17 -4.54
C SER A 113 -7.51 -16.28 -4.65
N THR A 114 -6.89 -15.44 -5.48
CA THR A 114 -5.45 -15.30 -5.66
C THR A 114 -4.77 -14.40 -4.64
N GLN A 115 -5.50 -13.85 -3.66
CA GLN A 115 -4.92 -13.06 -2.57
C GLN A 115 -4.93 -13.87 -1.27
N LYS A 116 -3.80 -13.86 -0.55
CA LYS A 116 -3.65 -14.59 0.71
C LYS A 116 -3.86 -13.64 1.89
N HIS A 117 -4.64 -14.11 2.86
CA HIS A 117 -4.72 -13.51 4.19
C HIS A 117 -3.49 -13.92 5.01
N THR A 118 -2.82 -12.94 5.62
CA THR A 118 -1.80 -13.20 6.64
C THR A 118 -2.46 -13.23 8.03
N ASP A 119 -2.55 -14.44 8.59
CA ASP A 119 -2.59 -14.79 10.02
C ASP A 119 -3.79 -14.41 10.89
N THR A 120 -4.82 -13.74 10.39
CA THR A 120 -6.06 -13.52 11.16
C THR A 120 -7.07 -14.64 10.86
N PRO A 121 -7.77 -15.21 11.87
CA PRO A 121 -8.98 -15.99 11.61
C PRO A 121 -9.91 -15.21 10.69
N LEU A 122 -10.74 -15.91 9.92
CA LEU A 122 -11.63 -15.36 8.90
C LEU A 122 -12.75 -14.50 9.55
N GLU A 123 -12.36 -13.44 10.26
CA GLU A 123 -13.23 -12.39 10.74
C GLU A 123 -13.78 -11.67 9.51
N THR A 124 -15.09 -11.59 9.46
CA THR A 124 -15.82 -11.00 8.33
C THR A 124 -16.20 -9.55 8.63
N GLU A 125 -16.05 -9.13 9.88
CA GLU A 125 -16.40 -7.81 10.37
C GLU A 125 -15.16 -7.18 11.01
N PHE A 126 -14.82 -6.00 10.53
CA PHE A 126 -13.70 -5.21 11.03
C PHE A 126 -14.23 -3.93 11.63
N THR A 127 -13.74 -3.55 12.80
CA THR A 127 -14.07 -2.24 13.38
C THR A 127 -13.29 -1.13 12.70
N ASN A 128 -13.76 0.10 12.88
CA ASN A 128 -13.12 1.25 12.28
C ASN A 128 -11.63 1.37 12.67
N GLY A 129 -10.79 1.73 11.70
CA GLY A 129 -9.35 1.92 11.90
C GLY A 129 -8.57 0.61 11.93
N GLU A 130 -9.25 -0.54 11.99
CA GLU A 130 -8.59 -1.81 11.81
C GLU A 130 -8.02 -1.91 10.39
N MET A 131 -6.82 -2.48 10.35
CA MET A 131 -6.06 -2.67 9.14
C MET A 131 -6.20 -4.10 8.68
N PHE A 132 -6.35 -4.23 7.37
CA PHE A 132 -6.41 -5.48 6.67
C PHE A 132 -5.30 -5.52 5.62
N ASN A 133 -4.37 -6.47 5.76
CA ASN A 133 -3.27 -6.65 4.83
C ASN A 133 -3.62 -7.72 3.81
N PHE A 134 -3.34 -7.44 2.53
CA PHE A 134 -3.44 -8.44 1.49
C PHE A 134 -2.23 -8.44 0.58
N SER A 135 -1.90 -9.62 0.07
CA SER A 135 -0.82 -9.89 -0.88
C SER A 135 -1.25 -10.98 -1.85
N CYS A 136 -0.49 -11.17 -2.92
CA CYS A 136 -0.72 -12.28 -3.84
C CYS A 136 -0.36 -13.61 -3.19
N SER A 137 -1.16 -14.65 -3.42
CA SER A 137 -0.92 -16.00 -2.88
C SER A 137 0.35 -16.65 -3.44
N ASN A 138 0.75 -16.27 -4.65
CA ASN A 138 2.00 -16.70 -5.28
C ASN A 138 3.07 -15.61 -5.06
N PRO A 139 4.21 -15.93 -4.43
CA PRO A 139 5.30 -14.96 -4.18
C PRO A 139 5.95 -14.43 -5.45
N ALA A 140 5.79 -15.10 -6.60
CA ALA A 140 6.20 -14.63 -7.92
C ALA A 140 5.23 -13.61 -8.55
N LYS A 141 4.26 -13.11 -7.76
CA LYS A 141 3.30 -12.07 -8.16
C LYS A 141 3.31 -10.88 -7.19
N TYR A 142 3.07 -9.69 -7.73
CA TYR A 142 2.88 -8.45 -6.99
C TYR A 142 1.50 -7.87 -7.29
N LEU A 143 1.01 -7.01 -6.40
CA LEU A 143 -0.20 -6.22 -6.59
C LEU A 143 0.09 -5.06 -7.52
N VAL A 144 -0.78 -4.88 -8.50
CA VAL A 144 -0.77 -3.77 -9.45
C VAL A 144 -2.10 -3.08 -9.41
N ASN A 145 -2.08 -1.76 -9.24
CA ASN A 145 -3.28 -0.96 -9.33
C ASN A 145 -3.84 -1.00 -10.77
N ILE A 146 -5.13 -1.30 -10.91
CA ILE A 146 -5.80 -1.45 -12.20
C ILE A 146 -5.87 -0.11 -12.94
N GLU A 147 -6.06 0.99 -12.22
CA GLU A 147 -6.15 2.35 -12.76
C GLU A 147 -4.76 2.96 -13.00
N ASN A 148 -3.75 2.54 -12.22
CA ASN A 148 -2.37 2.99 -12.34
C ASN A 148 -1.38 1.81 -12.37
N PRO A 149 -1.10 1.21 -13.54
CA PRO A 149 -0.27 0.00 -13.63
C PRO A 149 1.20 0.13 -13.19
N ASP A 150 1.66 1.36 -12.96
CA ASP A 150 2.99 1.69 -12.42
C ASP A 150 3.01 1.72 -10.88
N ASP A 151 1.85 1.76 -10.22
CA ASP A 151 1.70 1.57 -8.78
C ASP A 151 1.74 0.08 -8.45
N ILE A 152 2.93 -0.37 -8.04
CA ILE A 152 3.27 -1.76 -7.80
C ILE A 152 3.62 -1.95 -6.33
N SER A 153 3.09 -3.01 -5.70
CA SER A 153 3.43 -3.34 -4.31
C SER A 153 3.39 -4.85 -4.05
N ILE A 154 4.19 -5.34 -3.12
CA ILE A 154 4.19 -6.75 -2.70
C ILE A 154 2.96 -7.06 -1.83
N SER A 155 2.59 -6.12 -0.99
CA SER A 155 1.41 -6.15 -0.13
C SER A 155 0.85 -4.74 0.01
N ILE A 156 -0.43 -4.62 0.32
CA ILE A 156 -0.99 -3.34 0.74
C ILE A 156 -1.82 -3.50 2.00
N SER A 157 -1.85 -2.44 2.79
CA SER A 157 -2.65 -2.32 4.00
C SER A 157 -3.86 -1.47 3.71
N SER A 158 -5.04 -2.07 3.78
CA SER A 158 -6.31 -1.38 3.66
C SER A 158 -6.90 -1.10 5.03
N VAL A 159 -7.40 0.10 5.26
CA VAL A 159 -8.01 0.52 6.54
C VAL A 159 -9.52 0.54 6.41
N CYS A 160 -10.24 0.02 7.42
CA CYS A 160 -11.68 0.18 7.51
C CYS A 160 -12.01 1.63 7.89
N GLN A 161 -12.59 2.39 6.96
CA GLN A 161 -12.95 3.79 7.17
C GLN A 161 -14.32 3.93 7.84
N TRP A 162 -14.60 5.13 8.36
CA TRP A 162 -15.88 5.47 9.01
C TRP A 162 -17.07 5.40 8.06
N SER A 163 -16.80 5.49 6.76
CA SER A 163 -17.77 5.37 5.69
C SER A 163 -18.20 3.92 5.36
N THR A 164 -17.86 2.94 6.21
CA THR A 164 -18.00 1.48 5.97
C THR A 164 -17.28 0.97 4.72
N LYS A 165 -16.28 1.72 4.24
CA LYS A 165 -15.49 1.36 3.06
C LYS A 165 -14.04 1.13 3.44
N TRP A 166 -13.40 0.29 2.65
CA TRP A 166 -11.98 0.02 2.72
C TRP A 166 -11.20 1.04 1.89
N TYR A 167 -10.03 1.45 2.39
CA TYR A 167 -9.11 2.28 1.61
C TYR A 167 -7.64 1.90 1.86
N PRO A 168 -6.83 1.69 0.81
CA PRO A 168 -7.24 1.60 -0.60
C PRO A 168 -8.15 0.38 -0.84
N LEU A 169 -9.02 0.43 -1.86
CA LEU A 169 -10.00 -0.65 -2.07
C LEU A 169 -9.30 -1.91 -2.61
N PRO A 170 -9.51 -3.10 -2.01
CA PRO A 170 -8.83 -4.32 -2.46
C PRO A 170 -9.07 -4.71 -3.92
N ASN A 171 -10.26 -4.40 -4.44
CA ASN A 171 -10.64 -4.71 -5.83
C ASN A 171 -10.02 -3.74 -6.86
N GLN A 172 -9.32 -2.69 -6.43
CA GLN A 172 -8.53 -1.83 -7.33
C GLN A 172 -7.17 -2.44 -7.69
N TYR A 173 -6.82 -3.58 -7.10
CA TYR A 173 -5.54 -4.25 -7.33
C TYR A 173 -5.74 -5.64 -7.94
N ARG A 174 -4.82 -6.02 -8.83
CA ARG A 174 -4.73 -7.38 -9.38
C ARG A 174 -3.31 -7.92 -9.25
N CYS A 175 -3.19 -9.23 -9.19
CA CYS A 175 -1.87 -9.89 -9.15
C CYS A 175 -1.26 -9.96 -10.55
N ARG A 176 -0.07 -9.38 -10.74
CA ARG A 176 0.74 -9.49 -11.96
C ARG A 176 2.02 -10.25 -11.65
N ARG A 177 2.49 -11.10 -12.57
CA ARG A 177 3.74 -11.83 -12.42
C ARG A 177 4.94 -10.90 -12.63
N PHE A 178 6.01 -11.15 -11.89
CA PHE A 178 7.33 -10.54 -12.09
C PHE A 178 8.48 -11.55 -12.11
N ALA A 179 8.15 -12.81 -11.85
CA ALA A 179 9.07 -13.91 -11.68
C ALA A 179 8.43 -15.16 -12.25
N CYS A 180 9.28 -16.13 -12.60
CA CYS A 180 8.82 -17.48 -12.90
C CYS A 180 8.36 -18.17 -11.62
N ASP A 181 7.54 -19.21 -11.76
CA ASP A 181 7.31 -20.12 -10.63
C ASP A 181 8.64 -20.81 -10.27
N PRO A 182 8.77 -21.45 -9.09
CA PRO A 182 9.93 -22.29 -8.80
C PRO A 182 10.11 -23.34 -9.91
N PRO A 183 11.34 -23.53 -10.44
CA PRO A 183 11.54 -24.48 -11.51
C PRO A 183 11.29 -25.91 -11.01
N ASN A 184 10.91 -26.80 -11.92
CA ASN A 184 10.77 -28.22 -11.59
C ASN A 184 12.12 -28.81 -11.18
N ASP A 185 12.09 -29.76 -10.24
CA ASP A 185 13.28 -30.51 -9.87
C ASP A 185 13.89 -31.23 -11.09
N PRO A 186 15.23 -31.20 -11.25
CA PRO A 186 15.87 -31.96 -12.31
C PRO A 186 15.66 -33.47 -12.08
N PRO A 187 15.74 -34.30 -13.14
CA PRO A 187 15.68 -35.76 -12.99
C PRO A 187 16.69 -36.25 -11.97
N SER A 188 16.28 -37.15 -11.08
CA SER A 188 17.12 -37.60 -9.98
C SER A 188 18.42 -38.29 -10.42
N ASP A 189 18.45 -38.84 -11.63
CA ASP A 189 19.62 -39.47 -12.27
C ASP A 189 20.57 -38.48 -12.95
N SER A 190 20.20 -37.21 -13.09
CA SER A 190 21.08 -36.15 -13.61
C SER A 190 22.20 -35.78 -12.63
N GLY A 191 21.99 -35.97 -11.32
CA GLY A 191 22.91 -35.53 -10.27
C GLY A 191 22.94 -34.02 -10.03
N LEU A 192 22.05 -33.26 -10.68
CA LEU A 192 21.88 -31.82 -10.49
C LEU A 192 21.03 -31.52 -9.26
N GLU A 193 21.25 -30.35 -8.66
CA GLU A 193 20.41 -29.74 -7.64
C GLU A 193 20.22 -28.25 -7.94
N LEU A 194 19.01 -27.73 -7.71
CA LEU A 194 18.73 -26.31 -7.80
C LEU A 194 19.46 -25.57 -6.66
N ILE A 195 20.14 -24.48 -7.00
CA ILE A 195 20.62 -23.51 -6.00
C ILE A 195 19.46 -22.57 -5.71
N ASP A 196 18.69 -22.88 -4.67
CA ASP A 196 17.55 -22.08 -4.21
C ASP A 196 17.93 -21.29 -2.95
N ASP A 197 17.76 -19.97 -3.00
CA ASP A 197 17.93 -19.06 -1.86
C ASP A 197 16.59 -18.66 -1.21
N GLY A 198 15.48 -19.19 -1.72
CA GLY A 198 14.11 -18.92 -1.27
C GLY A 198 13.51 -17.65 -1.87
N ASN A 199 14.24 -16.91 -2.71
CA ASN A 199 13.72 -15.73 -3.40
C ASN A 199 13.11 -16.11 -4.76
N PRO A 200 12.07 -15.39 -5.23
CA PRO A 200 11.55 -15.59 -6.59
C PRO A 200 12.61 -15.23 -7.64
N ILE A 201 12.73 -16.04 -8.68
CA ILE A 201 13.63 -15.80 -9.82
C ILE A 201 12.94 -14.84 -10.79
N LEU A 202 13.45 -13.61 -10.88
CA LEU A 202 12.81 -12.54 -11.64
C LEU A 202 12.89 -12.81 -13.15
N PHE A 203 11.97 -12.20 -13.90
CA PHE A 203 12.07 -12.23 -15.37
C PHE A 203 13.40 -11.64 -15.85
N GLY A 204 14.11 -12.40 -16.70
CA GLY A 204 15.45 -12.10 -17.18
C GLY A 204 16.59 -12.67 -16.33
N GLU A 205 16.30 -13.22 -15.15
CA GLU A 205 17.29 -13.91 -14.30
C GLU A 205 17.43 -15.40 -14.65
N MET A 206 18.49 -16.02 -14.13
CA MET A 206 18.82 -17.42 -14.39
C MET A 206 18.57 -18.27 -13.14
N ALA A 207 17.83 -19.37 -13.29
CA ALA A 207 17.86 -20.47 -12.34
C ALA A 207 19.18 -21.25 -12.50
N ILE A 208 19.89 -21.46 -11.40
CA ILE A 208 21.19 -22.15 -11.44
C ILE A 208 21.02 -23.55 -10.86
N PHE A 209 21.29 -24.55 -11.68
CA PHE A 209 21.39 -25.95 -11.27
C PHE A 209 22.85 -26.32 -11.19
N ARG A 210 23.31 -26.94 -10.11
CA ARG A 210 24.69 -27.38 -9.97
C ARG A 210 24.80 -28.87 -9.78
N CYS A 211 25.93 -29.44 -10.16
CA CYS A 211 26.27 -30.80 -9.79
C CYS A 211 26.56 -30.88 -8.28
N LYS A 212 26.08 -31.96 -7.66
CA LYS A 212 26.41 -32.29 -6.26
C LYS A 212 27.90 -32.56 -6.16
N GLU A 213 28.57 -32.05 -5.13
CA GLU A 213 29.99 -32.35 -4.94
C GLU A 213 30.20 -33.87 -4.69
N PRO A 214 31.23 -34.51 -5.27
CA PRO A 214 32.31 -33.97 -6.11
C PRO A 214 32.10 -34.20 -7.63
N TRP A 215 30.87 -34.09 -8.11
CA TRP A 215 30.50 -34.36 -9.50
C TRP A 215 30.69 -33.10 -10.36
N VAL A 216 30.91 -33.28 -11.67
CA VAL A 216 31.04 -32.22 -12.67
C VAL A 216 30.18 -32.53 -13.88
N LEU A 217 29.89 -31.54 -14.74
CA LEU A 217 29.12 -31.78 -15.94
C LEU A 217 29.89 -32.65 -16.95
N SER A 218 29.21 -33.67 -17.49
CA SER A 218 29.80 -34.59 -18.48
C SER A 218 30.19 -33.94 -19.80
N ASN A 219 29.46 -32.90 -20.21
CA ASN A 219 29.72 -32.15 -21.44
C ASN A 219 30.76 -31.03 -21.27
N ASN A 220 30.99 -30.57 -20.04
CA ASN A 220 31.96 -29.52 -19.72
C ASN A 220 32.45 -29.63 -18.27
N PRO A 221 33.52 -30.41 -17.99
CA PRO A 221 34.03 -30.60 -16.64
C PRO A 221 34.52 -29.33 -15.92
N ASP A 222 34.77 -28.25 -16.67
CA ASP A 222 35.22 -26.96 -16.11
C ASP A 222 34.05 -26.13 -15.56
N VAL A 223 32.80 -26.55 -15.80
CA VAL A 223 31.59 -25.87 -15.33
C VAL A 223 30.83 -26.82 -14.41
N ASN A 224 30.42 -26.31 -13.25
CA ASN A 224 29.76 -27.11 -12.22
C ASN A 224 28.22 -27.05 -12.29
N GLY A 225 27.63 -26.59 -13.38
CA GLY A 225 26.20 -26.34 -13.42
C GLY A 225 25.66 -25.77 -14.73
N VAL A 226 24.34 -25.62 -14.77
CA VAL A 226 23.56 -25.14 -15.90
C VAL A 226 22.72 -23.97 -15.44
N GLU A 227 22.65 -22.94 -16.28
CA GLU A 227 21.84 -21.74 -16.08
C GLU A 227 20.63 -21.82 -17.01
N VAL A 228 19.43 -21.60 -16.46
CA VAL A 228 18.17 -21.62 -17.22
C VAL A 228 17.47 -20.28 -17.06
N LEU A 229 17.28 -19.57 -18.18
CA LEU A 229 16.67 -18.24 -18.21
C LEU A 229 15.19 -18.30 -17.84
N CYS A 230 14.76 -17.47 -16.89
CA CYS A 230 13.36 -17.14 -16.67
C CYS A 230 12.93 -16.09 -17.71
N ASP A 231 12.19 -16.51 -18.72
CA ASP A 231 11.84 -15.69 -19.88
C ASP A 231 10.62 -14.81 -19.59
N ALA A 232 10.76 -13.50 -19.83
CA ALA A 232 9.71 -12.51 -19.60
C ALA A 232 8.54 -12.63 -20.59
N GLU A 233 8.79 -13.13 -21.81
CA GLU A 233 7.78 -13.23 -22.87
C GLU A 233 6.86 -14.44 -22.67
N THR A 234 7.42 -15.56 -22.23
CA THR A 234 6.67 -16.79 -21.94
C THR A 234 6.17 -16.85 -20.50
N GLU A 235 6.71 -15.99 -19.62
CA GLU A 235 6.53 -16.04 -18.17
C GLU A 235 6.91 -17.41 -17.56
N ASP A 236 7.89 -18.09 -18.16
CA ASP A 236 8.36 -19.43 -17.79
C ASP A 236 9.85 -19.61 -18.12
N TYR A 237 10.44 -20.71 -17.67
CA TYR A 237 11.83 -21.03 -17.98
C TYR A 237 12.00 -21.44 -19.45
N ALA A 238 13.14 -21.05 -20.02
CA ALA A 238 13.57 -21.52 -21.33
C ALA A 238 13.58 -23.07 -21.36
N PRO A 239 13.08 -23.70 -22.44
CA PRO A 239 13.06 -25.16 -22.54
C PRO A 239 14.47 -25.74 -22.37
N ILE A 240 14.60 -26.70 -21.44
CA ILE A 240 15.84 -27.41 -21.17
C ILE A 240 15.66 -28.93 -21.33
N THR A 241 16.61 -29.57 -22.00
CA THR A 241 16.75 -31.02 -22.11
C THR A 241 17.80 -31.53 -21.14
N TRP A 242 17.39 -32.24 -20.09
CA TRP A 242 18.30 -32.73 -19.05
C TRP A 242 19.28 -33.80 -19.53
N ASP A 243 19.01 -34.46 -20.65
CA ASP A 243 19.90 -35.51 -21.19
C ASP A 243 21.29 -35.00 -21.57
N ASP A 244 21.40 -33.71 -21.93
CA ASP A 244 22.67 -33.07 -22.27
C ASP A 244 23.49 -32.67 -21.03
N TYR A 245 22.86 -32.69 -19.84
CA TYR A 245 23.41 -32.17 -18.59
C TYR A 245 23.38 -33.24 -17.51
N ARG A 246 24.17 -34.30 -17.71
CA ARG A 246 24.40 -35.31 -16.68
C ARG A 246 25.68 -34.99 -15.91
N CYS A 247 25.58 -34.95 -14.59
CA CYS A 247 26.73 -34.90 -13.71
C CYS A 247 27.42 -36.26 -13.69
N VAL A 248 28.75 -36.24 -13.69
CA VAL A 248 29.60 -37.44 -13.58
C VAL A 248 30.60 -37.21 -12.46
N LEU A 249 30.97 -38.29 -11.77
CA LEU A 249 31.95 -38.23 -10.68
C LEU A 249 33.30 -37.75 -11.24
N THR A 250 33.90 -36.73 -10.63
CA THR A 250 35.25 -36.28 -10.99
C THR A 250 36.23 -37.44 -10.77
N GLN A 251 36.78 -37.98 -11.85
CA GLN A 251 37.91 -38.90 -11.75
C GLN A 251 39.19 -38.09 -11.67
N PHE A 252 39.78 -38.05 -10.48
CA PHE A 252 41.13 -37.52 -10.33
C PHE A 252 42.11 -38.46 -11.04
N CYS A 253 42.69 -38.02 -12.15
CA CYS A 253 43.86 -38.68 -12.71
C CYS A 253 45.01 -38.51 -11.70
N THR A 254 45.38 -39.60 -11.03
CA THR A 254 46.31 -39.54 -9.89
C THR A 254 47.70 -39.09 -10.27
N GLN A 255 48.13 -39.28 -11.53
CA GLN A 255 49.37 -38.73 -12.10
C GLN A 255 49.22 -38.56 -13.62
N PRO A 256 49.81 -37.51 -14.24
CA PRO A 256 49.96 -37.47 -15.69
C PRO A 256 50.77 -38.69 -16.15
N PRO A 257 50.53 -39.21 -17.36
CA PRO A 257 51.38 -40.25 -17.93
C PRO A 257 52.85 -39.81 -17.87
N PRO A 258 53.80 -40.71 -17.54
CA PRO A 258 55.22 -40.37 -17.57
C PRO A 258 55.60 -39.86 -18.96
N GLU A 259 56.43 -38.80 -19.04
CA GLU A 259 56.88 -38.23 -20.32
C GLU A 259 57.39 -39.33 -21.27
N PRO A 260 57.07 -39.27 -22.57
CA PRO A 260 57.55 -40.26 -23.50
C PRO A 260 59.09 -40.14 -23.59
N PRO A 261 59.80 -41.25 -23.87
CA PRO A 261 61.24 -41.20 -24.10
C PRO A 261 61.60 -40.16 -25.19
N ILE A 262 62.81 -39.61 -25.17
CA ILE A 262 63.29 -38.66 -26.19
C ILE A 262 63.07 -39.28 -27.59
N GLY A 263 62.19 -38.67 -28.40
CA GLY A 263 61.80 -39.14 -29.72
C GLY A 263 60.50 -39.98 -29.79
N GLY A 264 59.84 -40.23 -28.66
CA GLY A 264 58.55 -40.91 -28.58
C GLY A 264 57.36 -39.95 -28.68
N TYR A 265 56.22 -40.48 -29.11
CA TYR A 265 54.91 -39.82 -29.09
C TYR A 265 53.90 -40.72 -28.37
N PHE A 266 52.90 -40.13 -27.73
CA PHE A 266 51.75 -40.88 -27.25
C PHE A 266 50.80 -41.15 -28.40
N GLU A 267 50.38 -42.39 -28.55
CA GLU A 267 49.31 -42.77 -29.47
C GLU A 267 48.03 -42.93 -28.65
N LYS A 268 46.99 -42.15 -28.98
CA LYS A 268 45.69 -42.26 -28.32
C LYS A 268 45.01 -43.52 -28.85
N GLU A 269 45.04 -44.60 -28.09
CA GLU A 269 44.18 -45.74 -28.37
C GLU A 269 42.72 -45.31 -28.20
N VAL A 270 41.99 -45.23 -29.31
CA VAL A 270 40.54 -45.08 -29.29
C VAL A 270 39.99 -46.49 -29.05
N PRO A 271 39.37 -46.78 -27.90
CA PRO A 271 38.80 -48.10 -27.68
C PRO A 271 37.76 -48.37 -28.78
N ASN A 272 37.94 -49.46 -29.52
CA ASN A 272 36.93 -49.95 -30.46
C ASN A 272 35.66 -50.25 -29.66
N LYS A 273 34.61 -49.46 -29.91
CA LYS A 273 33.26 -49.70 -29.38
C LYS A 273 32.66 -50.96 -29.98
#